data_AF-A0A2I0NUN8-F1
#
_entry.id   AF-A0A2I0NUN8-F1
#
_cell.length_a   1.000
_cell.length_b   1.000
_cell.length_c   1.000
_cell.angle_alpha   90.00
_cell.angle_beta   90.00
_cell.angle_gamma   90.00
#
_symmetry.space_group_name_H-M   'P 1'
#
loop_
_entity.id
_entity.type
_entity.pdbx_description
1 polymer ?
#
loop_
_entity_poly.entity_id
_entity_poly.type
_entity_poly.pdbx_seq_one_letter_code
_entity_poly.pdbx_strand_id
1 'polypeptide(L)'
;AWLSSDRIEQFTENSGLNIVGLGYTVILGSSREAKMLKQASKVIQTAHELGLLAIIWMYPRNSSIKNEEDVHLVAGGAGVAACLGADFVKVKYPYKKYIDDKKATAFQEVTKAAGRTRVICVGGSKLPAEELLKHLGRQLKNGSTGLAIGRNLHQRPLKEATALGNAIAAMLHKGATAAEAIKIYKGDKSKAKKAVVRPPKRLLGLF
;
A
#
# COMPACT_ATOMS: atom_id res chain seq x y z
N ALA A 1 23.08 -3.33 -1.23
CA ALA A 1 22.63 -1.96 -0.93
C ALA A 1 23.87 -1.10 -0.69
N TRP A 2 23.84 0.19 -1.04
CA TRP A 2 24.97 1.10 -0.78
C TRP A 2 25.06 1.50 0.71
N LEU A 3 23.97 1.35 1.45
CA LEU A 3 23.94 1.46 2.91
C LEU A 3 24.00 0.05 3.52
N SER A 4 24.96 -0.17 4.42
CA SER A 4 24.99 -1.34 5.30
C SER A 4 23.90 -1.23 6.37
N SER A 5 23.56 -2.34 7.01
CA SER A 5 22.60 -2.38 8.11
C SER A 5 23.04 -1.44 9.25
N ASP A 6 24.33 -1.41 9.58
CA ASP A 6 24.90 -0.52 10.61
C ASP A 6 24.63 0.97 10.33
N ARG A 7 24.62 1.38 9.05
CA ARG A 7 24.29 2.78 8.71
C ARG A 7 22.81 3.09 8.89
N ILE A 8 21.93 2.10 8.71
CA ILE A 8 20.49 2.26 8.92
C ILE A 8 20.20 2.40 10.42
N GLU A 9 20.83 1.56 11.24
CA GLU A 9 20.76 1.63 12.71
C GLU A 9 21.29 2.98 13.21
N GLN A 10 22.53 3.35 12.85
CA GLN A 10 23.12 4.64 13.22
C GLN A 10 22.25 5.82 12.79
N PHE A 11 21.65 5.78 11.60
CA PHE A 11 20.75 6.84 11.15
C PHE A 11 19.46 6.87 11.98
N THR A 12 18.93 5.70 12.35
CA THR A 12 17.71 5.59 13.16
C THR A 12 17.94 6.16 14.57
N GLU A 13 19.09 5.87 15.17
CA GLU A 13 19.47 6.38 16.49
C GLU A 13 19.82 7.87 16.50
N ASN A 14 20.59 8.33 15.51
CA ASN A 14 21.21 9.66 15.56
C ASN A 14 20.44 10.76 14.83
N SER A 15 19.45 10.42 13.98
CA SER A 15 18.74 11.43 13.19
C SER A 15 17.74 12.28 14.01
N GLY A 16 17.33 11.80 15.19
CA GLY A 16 16.23 12.40 15.96
C GLY A 16 14.85 12.29 15.28
N LEU A 17 14.74 11.52 14.19
CA LEU A 17 13.49 11.30 13.47
C LEU A 17 12.75 10.08 14.04
N ASN A 18 11.42 10.15 14.08
CA ASN A 18 10.59 8.98 14.35
C ASN A 18 10.47 8.11 13.08
N ILE A 19 11.45 7.22 12.88
CA ILE A 19 11.46 6.26 11.79
C ILE A 19 10.70 5.01 12.21
N VAL A 20 9.70 4.62 11.43
CA VAL A 20 8.78 3.52 11.77
C VAL A 20 8.88 2.32 10.83
N GLY A 21 9.71 2.41 9.78
CA GLY A 21 9.79 1.37 8.77
C GLY A 21 10.80 1.63 7.66
N LEU A 22 11.16 0.54 6.97
CA LEU A 22 12.06 0.54 5.82
C LEU A 22 11.32 0.13 4.56
N GLY A 23 11.65 0.79 3.46
CA GLY A 23 11.05 0.54 2.16
C GLY A 23 12.05 0.02 1.14
N TYR A 24 11.69 -1.03 0.39
CA TYR A 24 12.52 -1.54 -0.70
C TYR A 24 11.69 -1.95 -1.92
N THR A 25 12.24 -1.75 -3.12
CA THR A 25 11.57 -2.11 -4.38
C THR A 25 12.20 -3.35 -4.99
N VAL A 26 11.36 -4.32 -5.34
CA VAL A 26 11.73 -5.52 -6.08
C VAL A 26 11.00 -5.49 -7.42
N ILE A 27 11.78 -5.65 -8.49
CA ILE A 27 11.25 -5.81 -9.84
C ILE A 27 11.37 -7.29 -10.24
N LEU A 28 10.25 -8.04 -10.12
CA LEU A 28 10.22 -9.44 -10.53
C LEU A 28 10.27 -9.56 -12.06
N GLY A 29 10.96 -10.57 -12.57
CA GLY A 29 11.24 -10.79 -13.98
C GLY A 29 12.43 -10.00 -14.53
N SER A 30 13.05 -9.12 -13.72
CA SER A 30 14.25 -8.38 -14.10
C SER A 30 15.49 -9.30 -14.14
N SER A 31 16.48 -8.97 -14.98
CA SER A 31 17.81 -9.62 -14.94
C SER A 31 18.53 -9.48 -13.59
N ARG A 32 18.07 -8.57 -12.72
CA ARG A 32 18.59 -8.36 -11.36
C ARG A 32 17.65 -8.92 -10.28
N GLU A 33 16.61 -9.68 -10.62
CA GLU A 33 15.62 -10.20 -9.68
C GLU A 33 16.25 -10.88 -8.48
N ALA A 34 17.12 -11.88 -8.70
CA ALA A 34 17.78 -12.61 -7.61
C ALA A 34 18.55 -11.69 -6.64
N LYS A 35 19.22 -10.67 -7.18
CA LYS A 35 19.94 -9.67 -6.36
C LYS A 35 18.98 -8.80 -5.56
N MET A 36 17.86 -8.38 -6.14
CA MET A 36 16.84 -7.59 -5.44
C MET A 36 16.12 -8.42 -4.37
N LEU A 37 15.81 -9.68 -4.63
CA LEU A 37 15.21 -10.58 -3.64
C LEU A 37 16.13 -10.79 -2.44
N LYS A 38 17.42 -11.05 -2.69
CA LYS A 38 18.43 -11.14 -1.60
C LYS A 38 18.52 -9.84 -0.80
N GLN A 39 18.46 -8.69 -1.48
CA GLN A 39 18.51 -7.39 -0.80
C GLN A 39 17.23 -7.10 -0.01
N ALA A 40 16.07 -7.44 -0.55
CA ALA A 40 14.79 -7.30 0.15
C ALA A 40 14.75 -8.15 1.41
N SER A 41 15.18 -9.42 1.36
CA SER A 41 15.30 -10.28 2.53
C SER A 41 16.19 -9.65 3.61
N LYS A 42 17.35 -9.09 3.24
CA LYS A 42 18.22 -8.39 4.20
C LYS A 42 17.58 -7.14 4.79
N VAL A 43 16.86 -6.34 3.98
CA VAL A 43 16.15 -5.15 4.46
C VAL A 43 15.03 -5.53 5.42
N ILE A 44 14.28 -6.60 5.15
CA ILE A 44 13.21 -7.10 6.02
C ILE A 44 13.81 -7.55 7.36
N GLN A 45 14.87 -8.37 7.32
CA GLN A 45 15.57 -8.81 8.53
C GLN A 45 16.05 -7.62 9.36
N THR A 46 16.76 -6.67 8.75
CA THR A 46 17.23 -5.47 9.46
C THR A 46 16.09 -4.62 10.02
N ALA A 47 14.98 -4.47 9.29
CA ALA A 47 13.81 -3.76 9.80
C ALA A 47 13.28 -4.45 11.07
N HIS A 48 13.09 -5.77 11.02
CA HIS A 48 12.56 -6.55 12.13
C HIS A 48 13.50 -6.58 13.35
N GLU A 49 14.81 -6.70 13.15
CA GLU A 49 15.82 -6.63 14.21
C GLU A 49 15.79 -5.28 14.95
N LEU A 50 15.50 -4.19 14.23
CA LEU A 50 15.36 -2.85 14.79
C LEU A 50 13.94 -2.54 15.30
N GLY A 51 13.00 -3.50 15.24
CA GLY A 51 11.60 -3.29 15.62
C GLY A 51 10.81 -2.37 14.65
N LEU A 52 11.29 -2.21 13.42
CA LEU A 52 10.70 -1.40 12.36
C LEU A 52 9.84 -2.25 11.40
N LEU A 53 8.87 -1.61 10.74
CA LEU A 53 8.06 -2.26 9.70
C LEU A 53 8.82 -2.41 8.37
N ALA A 54 8.64 -3.52 7.66
CA ALA A 54 9.17 -3.72 6.31
C ALA A 54 8.08 -3.55 5.24
N ILE A 55 8.26 -2.59 4.34
CA ILE A 55 7.36 -2.33 3.21
C ILE A 55 8.05 -2.65 1.89
N ILE A 56 7.54 -3.64 1.16
CA ILE A 56 8.12 -4.06 -0.13
C ILE A 56 7.23 -3.65 -1.29
N TRP A 57 7.77 -2.84 -2.20
CA TRP A 57 7.15 -2.57 -3.49
C TRP A 57 7.47 -3.75 -4.40
N MET A 58 6.46 -4.52 -4.76
CA MET A 58 6.64 -5.71 -5.58
C MET A 58 6.00 -5.49 -6.94
N TYR A 59 6.84 -5.30 -7.97
CA TYR A 59 6.38 -5.02 -9.32
C TYR A 59 6.97 -6.02 -10.32
N PRO A 60 6.18 -7.02 -10.75
CA PRO A 60 6.54 -7.83 -11.91
C PRO A 60 6.64 -6.94 -13.16
N ARG A 61 7.84 -6.85 -13.74
CA ARG A 61 8.12 -6.06 -14.94
C ARG A 61 9.37 -6.58 -15.65
N ASN A 62 9.20 -6.89 -16.93
CA ASN A 62 10.27 -7.10 -17.89
C ASN A 62 9.72 -6.91 -19.32
N SER A 63 10.56 -7.08 -20.35
CA SER A 63 10.19 -6.89 -21.76
C SER A 63 9.12 -7.88 -22.27
N SER A 64 8.98 -9.04 -21.61
CA SER A 64 8.01 -10.08 -21.96
C SER A 64 6.64 -9.86 -21.31
N ILE A 65 6.59 -9.15 -20.18
CA ILE A 65 5.34 -8.81 -19.48
C ILE A 65 4.62 -7.69 -20.25
N LYS A 66 3.51 -8.03 -20.90
CA LYS A 66 2.69 -7.06 -21.66
C LYS A 66 1.71 -6.27 -20.80
N ASN A 67 1.27 -6.86 -19.68
CA ASN A 67 0.35 -6.23 -18.74
C ASN A 67 0.85 -6.41 -17.30
N GLU A 68 1.51 -5.38 -16.77
CA GLU A 68 1.97 -5.36 -15.37
C GLU A 68 0.82 -5.23 -14.34
N GLU A 69 -0.41 -4.98 -14.79
CA GLU A 69 -1.61 -4.89 -13.94
C GLU A 69 -2.46 -6.17 -14.00
N ASP A 70 -1.97 -7.23 -14.65
CA ASP A 70 -2.63 -8.52 -14.62
C ASP A 70 -2.71 -9.06 -13.18
N VAL A 71 -3.90 -9.52 -12.78
CA VAL A 71 -4.18 -9.82 -11.37
C VAL A 71 -3.45 -11.05 -10.88
N HIS A 72 -3.30 -12.08 -11.72
CA HIS A 72 -2.56 -13.30 -11.39
C HIS A 72 -1.07 -12.98 -11.22
N LEU A 73 -0.53 -12.15 -12.13
CA LEU A 73 0.85 -11.68 -12.05
C LEU A 73 1.10 -10.88 -10.76
N VAL A 74 0.19 -9.95 -10.43
CA VAL A 74 0.28 -9.15 -9.20
C VAL A 74 0.13 -10.03 -7.95
N ALA A 75 -0.76 -11.02 -7.97
CA ALA A 75 -0.96 -11.97 -6.87
C ALA A 75 0.31 -12.80 -6.60
N GLY A 76 0.99 -13.28 -7.66
CA GLY A 76 2.28 -13.94 -7.53
C GLY A 76 3.33 -13.07 -6.83
N GLY A 77 3.42 -11.78 -7.22
CA GLY A 77 4.29 -10.84 -6.52
C GLY A 77 3.92 -10.65 -5.05
N ALA A 78 2.63 -10.50 -4.75
CA ALA A 78 2.17 -10.37 -3.36
C ALA A 78 2.52 -11.61 -2.52
N GLY A 79 2.39 -12.82 -3.08
CA GLY A 79 2.81 -14.07 -2.45
C GLY A 79 4.33 -14.13 -2.20
N VAL A 80 5.15 -13.68 -3.15
CA VAL A 80 6.61 -13.59 -2.95
C VAL A 80 6.95 -12.66 -1.78
N ALA A 81 6.30 -11.50 -1.67
CA ALA A 81 6.52 -10.59 -0.54
C ALA A 81 6.14 -11.23 0.80
N ALA A 82 5.06 -12.03 0.82
CA ALA A 82 4.66 -12.79 1.99
C ALA A 82 5.69 -13.86 2.38
N CYS A 83 6.22 -14.61 1.41
CA CYS A 83 7.27 -15.59 1.66
C CYS A 83 8.57 -14.96 2.18
N LEU A 84 8.87 -13.72 1.80
CA LEU A 84 10.03 -12.98 2.31
C LEU A 84 9.81 -12.40 3.72
N GLY A 85 8.59 -12.44 4.25
CA GLY A 85 8.26 -11.91 5.57
C GLY A 85 7.97 -10.41 5.60
N ALA A 86 7.58 -9.79 4.48
CA ALA A 86 7.24 -8.37 4.49
C ALA A 86 5.98 -8.09 5.35
N ASP A 87 5.95 -6.97 6.09
CA ASP A 87 4.75 -6.55 6.80
C ASP A 87 3.70 -5.98 5.84
N PHE A 88 4.17 -5.19 4.88
CA PHE A 88 3.35 -4.61 3.82
C PHE A 88 3.91 -4.91 2.44
N VAL A 89 3.03 -5.21 1.50
CA VAL A 89 3.36 -5.28 0.07
C VAL A 89 2.63 -4.19 -0.69
N LYS A 90 3.38 -3.39 -1.43
CA LYS A 90 2.86 -2.39 -2.35
C LYS A 90 2.83 -2.92 -3.76
N VAL A 91 1.63 -2.95 -4.33
CA VAL A 91 1.37 -3.56 -5.65
C VAL A 91 0.65 -2.61 -6.60
N LYS A 92 0.57 -3.01 -7.87
CA LYS A 92 -0.28 -2.34 -8.86
C LYS A 92 -1.76 -2.68 -8.66
N TYR A 93 -2.62 -1.80 -9.16
CA TYR A 93 -4.07 -1.99 -9.20
C TYR A 93 -4.58 -1.62 -10.59
N PRO A 94 -5.43 -2.42 -11.24
CA PRO A 94 -5.84 -2.20 -12.63
C PRO A 94 -7.00 -1.19 -12.69
N TYR A 95 -6.68 0.09 -12.48
CA TYR A 95 -7.67 1.19 -12.39
C TYR A 95 -8.61 1.23 -13.61
N LYS A 96 -8.09 1.01 -14.82
CA LYS A 96 -8.90 1.05 -16.06
C LYS A 96 -9.85 -0.13 -16.21
N LYS A 97 -9.53 -1.29 -15.62
CA LYS A 97 -10.34 -2.51 -15.72
C LYS A 97 -11.35 -2.60 -14.58
N TYR A 98 -10.97 -2.20 -13.37
CA TYR A 98 -11.78 -2.33 -12.16
C TYR A 98 -12.56 -1.04 -11.87
N ILE A 99 -13.40 -0.69 -12.84
CA ILE A 99 -14.26 0.49 -12.84
C ILE A 99 -15.60 0.27 -12.13
N ASP A 100 -15.93 -0.98 -11.81
CA ASP A 100 -17.14 -1.40 -11.11
C ASP A 100 -16.81 -2.43 -10.02
N ASP A 101 -17.75 -2.63 -9.10
CA ASP A 101 -17.56 -3.50 -7.93
C ASP A 101 -17.39 -4.98 -8.31
N LYS A 102 -18.08 -5.44 -9.36
CA LYS A 102 -18.02 -6.84 -9.81
C LYS A 102 -16.64 -7.18 -10.36
N LYS A 103 -16.03 -6.30 -11.15
CA LYS A 103 -14.67 -6.51 -11.66
C LYS A 103 -13.62 -6.35 -10.57
N ALA A 104 -13.84 -5.44 -9.62
CA ALA A 104 -12.90 -5.19 -8.53
C ALA A 104 -12.74 -6.38 -7.57
N THR A 105 -13.72 -7.29 -7.48
CA THR A 105 -13.62 -8.49 -6.62
C THR A 105 -12.48 -9.43 -7.03
N ALA A 106 -12.08 -9.43 -8.30
CA ALA A 106 -10.92 -10.20 -8.76
C ALA A 106 -9.64 -9.83 -8.00
N PHE A 107 -9.52 -8.59 -7.50
CA PHE A 107 -8.37 -8.16 -6.70
C PHE A 107 -8.21 -8.94 -5.38
N GLN A 108 -9.25 -9.62 -4.90
CA GLN A 108 -9.17 -10.47 -3.70
C GLN A 108 -8.18 -11.64 -3.88
N GLU A 109 -7.86 -12.02 -5.11
CA GLU A 109 -6.80 -13.00 -5.35
C GLU A 109 -5.45 -12.51 -4.81
N VAL A 110 -5.12 -11.23 -5.04
CA VAL A 110 -3.87 -10.62 -4.57
C VAL A 110 -3.81 -10.61 -3.05
N THR A 111 -4.91 -10.24 -2.40
CA THR A 111 -4.97 -10.16 -0.93
C THR A 111 -4.95 -11.53 -0.27
N LYS A 112 -5.54 -12.55 -0.91
CA LYS A 112 -5.42 -13.95 -0.48
C LYS A 112 -3.98 -14.45 -0.63
N ALA A 113 -3.33 -14.19 -1.76
CA ALA A 113 -1.95 -14.60 -2.01
C ALA A 113 -0.96 -13.95 -1.04
N ALA A 114 -1.20 -12.71 -0.63
CA ALA A 114 -0.39 -12.02 0.37
C ALA A 114 -0.48 -12.60 1.80
N GLY A 115 -1.48 -13.46 2.08
CA GLY A 115 -1.65 -14.08 3.39
C GLY A 115 -1.74 -13.05 4.54
N ARG A 116 -0.76 -13.06 5.45
CA ARG A 116 -0.68 -12.11 6.58
C ARG A 116 -0.04 -10.78 6.22
N THR A 117 0.72 -10.71 5.12
CA THR A 117 1.30 -9.48 4.60
C THR A 117 0.20 -8.55 4.12
N ARG A 118 0.25 -7.31 4.58
CA ARG A 118 -0.79 -6.32 4.35
C ARG A 118 -0.62 -5.67 2.97
N VAL A 119 -1.64 -5.80 2.13
CA VAL A 119 -1.62 -5.23 0.78
C VAL A 119 -1.95 -3.74 0.84
N ILE A 120 -1.14 -2.94 0.15
CA ILE A 120 -1.42 -1.54 -0.20
C ILE A 120 -1.26 -1.34 -1.71
N CYS A 121 -2.11 -0.51 -2.29
CA CYS A 121 -2.08 -0.25 -3.72
C CYS A 121 -1.34 1.05 -4.05
N VAL A 122 -0.64 1.06 -5.19
CA VAL A 122 -0.12 2.29 -5.78
C VAL A 122 -1.28 3.23 -6.16
N GLY A 123 -1.13 4.52 -5.88
CA GLY A 123 -2.15 5.54 -6.19
C GLY A 123 -2.33 5.87 -7.69
N GLY A 124 -1.60 5.23 -8.60
CA GLY A 124 -1.75 5.43 -10.05
C GLY A 124 -1.31 6.81 -10.58
N SER A 125 -1.78 7.13 -11.79
CA SER A 125 -1.68 8.47 -12.39
C SER A 125 -2.78 9.39 -11.84
N LYS A 126 -2.62 10.71 -12.00
CA LYS A 126 -3.60 11.69 -11.52
C LYS A 126 -4.99 11.42 -12.14
N LEU A 127 -6.01 11.32 -11.31
CA LEU A 127 -7.42 11.13 -11.68
C LEU A 127 -8.26 12.27 -11.12
N PRO A 128 -9.49 12.50 -11.62
CA PRO A 128 -10.48 13.30 -10.90
C PRO A 128 -10.68 12.77 -9.47
N ALA A 129 -10.83 13.67 -8.49
CA ALA A 129 -10.85 13.31 -7.06
C ALA A 129 -11.98 12.31 -6.72
N GLU A 130 -13.18 12.52 -7.27
CA GLU A 130 -14.31 11.62 -7.04
C GLU A 130 -14.09 10.22 -7.62
N GLU A 131 -13.47 10.15 -8.80
CA GLU A 131 -13.12 8.89 -9.45
C GLU A 131 -12.08 8.12 -8.63
N LEU A 132 -11.04 8.83 -8.16
CA LEU A 132 -10.05 8.27 -7.26
C LEU A 132 -10.74 7.70 -6.01
N LEU A 133 -11.57 8.48 -5.31
CA LEU A 133 -12.25 8.03 -4.09
C LEU A 133 -13.10 6.77 -4.31
N LYS A 134 -13.76 6.64 -5.47
CA LYS A 134 -14.49 5.40 -5.85
C LYS A 134 -13.53 4.22 -6.01
N HIS A 135 -12.39 4.39 -6.68
CA HIS A 135 -11.39 3.33 -6.80
C HIS A 135 -10.79 2.92 -5.47
N LEU A 136 -10.46 3.88 -4.60
CA LEU A 136 -9.93 3.61 -3.27
C LEU A 136 -10.96 2.83 -2.43
N GLY A 137 -12.24 3.19 -2.51
CA GLY A 137 -13.32 2.46 -1.85
C GLY A 137 -13.39 1.00 -2.28
N ARG A 138 -13.23 0.73 -3.59
CA ARG A 138 -13.18 -0.64 -4.11
C ARG A 138 -11.94 -1.39 -3.64
N GLN A 139 -10.78 -0.74 -3.59
CA GLN A 139 -9.55 -1.37 -3.08
C GLN A 139 -9.71 -1.80 -1.62
N LEU A 140 -10.20 -0.90 -0.76
CA LEU A 140 -10.42 -1.20 0.65
C LEU A 140 -11.47 -2.30 0.85
N LYS A 141 -12.58 -2.24 0.11
CA LYS A 141 -13.64 -3.28 0.12
C LYS A 141 -13.10 -4.67 -0.28
N ASN A 142 -12.08 -4.73 -1.13
CA ASN A 142 -11.49 -5.97 -1.63
C ASN A 142 -10.20 -6.39 -0.90
N GLY A 143 -9.94 -5.83 0.29
CA GLY A 143 -8.91 -6.31 1.21
C GLY A 143 -7.60 -5.54 1.20
N SER A 144 -7.49 -4.44 0.43
CA SER A 144 -6.39 -3.49 0.64
C SER A 144 -6.53 -2.89 2.04
N THR A 145 -5.44 -2.83 2.80
CA THR A 145 -5.45 -2.34 4.20
C THR A 145 -4.89 -0.94 4.35
N GLY A 146 -4.39 -0.38 3.25
CA GLY A 146 -3.85 0.97 3.16
C GLY A 146 -3.71 1.38 1.72
N LEU A 147 -3.19 2.59 1.51
CA LEU A 147 -3.08 3.24 0.21
C LEU A 147 -1.75 3.98 0.14
N ALA A 148 -1.06 3.92 -1.00
CA ALA A 148 0.19 4.64 -1.21
C ALA A 148 0.03 5.67 -2.35
N ILE A 149 -0.44 6.85 -1.98
CA ILE A 149 -0.86 7.91 -2.91
C ILE A 149 0.19 9.02 -2.96
N GLY A 150 0.80 9.20 -4.13
CA GLY A 150 1.74 10.28 -4.42
C GLY A 150 1.10 11.38 -5.26
N ARG A 151 1.28 11.28 -6.60
CA ARG A 151 0.85 12.29 -7.59
C ARG A 151 -0.59 12.76 -7.46
N ASN A 152 -1.50 11.85 -7.08
CA ASN A 152 -2.91 12.17 -6.86
C ASN A 152 -3.16 13.14 -5.69
N LEU A 153 -2.17 13.40 -4.85
CA LEU A 153 -2.23 14.37 -3.75
C LEU A 153 -1.33 15.58 -4.04
N HIS A 154 -0.01 15.39 -4.20
CA HIS A 154 0.95 16.50 -4.24
C HIS A 154 0.97 17.29 -5.55
N GLN A 155 0.28 16.86 -6.61
CA GLN A 155 0.14 17.62 -7.87
C GLN A 155 -1.17 18.43 -7.93
N ARG A 156 -1.84 18.63 -6.80
CA ARG A 156 -3.04 19.47 -6.67
C ARG A 156 -2.70 20.74 -5.87
N PRO A 157 -3.47 21.83 -6.03
CA PRO A 157 -3.39 22.96 -5.13
C PRO A 157 -3.55 22.52 -3.67
N LEU A 158 -2.84 23.18 -2.74
CA LEU A 158 -2.78 22.78 -1.32
C LEU A 158 -4.17 22.59 -0.69
N LYS A 159 -5.12 23.49 -0.97
CA LYS A 159 -6.49 23.41 -0.47
C LYS A 159 -7.21 22.14 -0.94
N GLU A 160 -7.07 21.81 -2.22
CA GLU A 160 -7.66 20.62 -2.83
C GLU A 160 -6.99 19.34 -2.32
N ALA A 161 -5.64 19.34 -2.25
CA ALA A 161 -4.87 18.23 -1.71
C ALA A 161 -5.24 17.93 -0.25
N THR A 162 -5.43 18.97 0.57
CA THR A 162 -5.81 18.84 1.98
C THR A 162 -7.22 18.27 2.12
N ALA A 163 -8.19 18.78 1.34
CA ALA A 163 -9.56 18.26 1.34
C ALA A 163 -9.61 16.79 0.91
N LEU A 164 -8.86 16.42 -0.13
CA LEU A 164 -8.77 15.05 -0.60
C LEU A 164 -8.07 14.14 0.43
N GLY A 165 -7.00 14.62 1.06
CA GLY A 165 -6.31 13.91 2.15
C GLY A 165 -7.23 13.61 3.32
N ASN A 166 -8.05 14.58 3.74
CA ASN A 166 -9.05 14.38 4.79
C ASN A 166 -10.13 13.35 4.40
N ALA A 167 -10.59 13.37 3.15
CA ALA A 167 -11.53 12.37 2.64
C ALA A 167 -10.92 10.96 2.66
N ILE A 168 -9.68 10.80 2.20
CA ILE A 168 -8.95 9.51 2.22
C ILE A 168 -8.72 9.03 3.65
N ALA A 169 -8.32 9.92 4.55
CA ALA A 169 -8.12 9.61 5.97
C ALA A 169 -9.42 9.14 6.63
N ALA A 170 -10.57 9.72 6.26
CA ALA A 170 -11.86 9.25 6.75
C ALA A 170 -12.18 7.82 6.28
N MET A 171 -11.82 7.46 5.04
CA MET A 171 -12.00 6.09 4.55
C MET A 171 -11.11 5.10 5.33
N LEU A 172 -9.84 5.44 5.54
CA LEU A 172 -8.86 4.56 6.20
C LEU A 172 -9.09 4.40 7.71
N HIS A 173 -9.34 5.49 8.42
CA HIS A 173 -9.34 5.50 9.88
C HIS A 173 -10.74 5.52 10.49
N LYS A 174 -11.75 5.93 9.71
CA LYS A 174 -13.14 6.06 10.19
C LYS A 174 -14.12 5.15 9.45
N GLY A 175 -13.65 4.35 8.49
CA GLY A 175 -14.48 3.44 7.71
C GLY A 175 -15.50 4.14 6.82
N ALA A 176 -15.25 5.39 6.42
CA ALA A 176 -16.14 6.12 5.53
C ALA A 176 -16.22 5.44 4.16
N THR A 177 -17.43 5.38 3.62
CA THR A 177 -17.69 4.93 2.25
C THR A 177 -17.17 5.94 1.23
N ALA A 178 -17.01 5.52 -0.04
CA ALA A 178 -16.61 6.43 -1.11
C ALA A 178 -17.59 7.60 -1.27
N ALA A 179 -18.90 7.38 -1.07
CA ALA A 179 -19.91 8.43 -1.15
C ALA A 179 -19.74 9.47 -0.02
N GLU A 180 -19.50 9.02 1.22
CA GLU A 180 -19.24 9.90 2.36
C GLU A 180 -17.92 10.67 2.18
N ALA A 181 -16.87 10.00 1.68
CA ALA A 181 -15.59 10.64 1.40
C ALA A 181 -15.72 11.74 0.33
N ILE A 182 -16.56 11.54 -0.70
CA ILE A 182 -16.85 12.57 -1.71
C ILE A 182 -17.54 13.78 -1.09
N LYS A 183 -18.48 13.58 -0.14
CA LYS A 183 -19.12 14.68 0.61
C LYS A 183 -18.10 15.47 1.43
N ILE A 184 -17.21 14.77 2.15
CA ILE A 184 -16.12 15.38 2.92
C ILE A 184 -15.20 16.21 2.01
N TYR A 185 -14.82 15.65 0.85
CA TYR A 185 -14.00 16.34 -0.14
C TYR A 185 -14.68 17.63 -0.66
N LYS A 186 -16.00 17.60 -0.88
CA LYS A 186 -16.79 18.77 -1.32
C LYS A 186 -17.05 19.81 -0.22
N GLY A 187 -16.61 19.55 1.02
CA GLY A 187 -16.78 20.46 2.15
C GLY A 187 -18.10 20.32 2.90
N ASP A 188 -18.88 19.27 2.63
CA ASP A 188 -20.09 18.96 3.39
C ASP A 188 -19.69 18.33 4.74
N LYS A 189 -19.83 19.11 5.81
CA LYS A 189 -19.51 18.73 7.20
C LYS A 189 -20.62 17.89 7.86
N SER A 190 -21.51 17.23 7.10
CA SER A 190 -22.47 16.30 7.69
C SER A 190 -21.74 15.28 8.58
N LYS A 191 -22.12 15.26 9.87
CA LYS A 191 -21.42 14.63 11.00
C LYS A 191 -20.78 13.30 10.60
N ALA A 192 -19.46 13.29 10.37
CA ALA A 192 -18.70 12.05 10.25
C ALA A 192 -19.01 11.23 11.51
N LYS A 193 -19.64 10.07 11.35
CA LYS A 193 -19.94 9.16 12.47
C LYS A 193 -18.67 9.02 13.30
N LYS A 194 -18.75 9.24 14.62
CA LYS A 194 -17.64 8.93 15.54
C LYS A 194 -17.32 7.46 15.32
N ALA A 195 -16.10 7.17 14.87
CA ALA A 195 -15.67 5.80 14.67
C ALA A 195 -15.59 5.10 16.03
N VAL A 196 -16.19 3.93 16.14
CA VAL A 196 -15.81 2.94 17.14
C VAL A 196 -14.48 2.38 16.65
N VAL A 197 -13.37 2.81 17.25
CA VAL A 197 -12.08 2.15 17.09
C VAL A 197 -12.25 0.76 17.67
N ARG A 198 -12.49 -0.24 16.83
CA ARG A 198 -12.35 -1.62 17.28
C ARG A 198 -10.84 -1.87 17.38
N PRO A 199 -10.30 -2.11 18.59
CA PRO A 199 -8.90 -2.51 18.68
C PRO A 199 -8.72 -3.77 17.82
N PRO A 200 -7.54 -3.95 17.18
CA PRO A 200 -7.24 -5.23 16.57
C PRO A 200 -7.48 -6.30 17.63
N LYS A 201 -8.25 -7.35 17.28
CA LYS A 201 -8.35 -8.53 18.14
C LYS A 201 -6.91 -9.00 18.38
N ARG A 202 -6.39 -8.75 19.59
CA ARG A 202 -5.09 -9.25 20.01
C ARG A 202 -5.12 -10.76 19.85
N LEU A 203 -4.32 -11.26 18.92
CA LEU A 203 -3.60 -12.52 19.07
C LEU A 203 -2.23 -12.27 18.44
N LEU A 204 -1.36 -11.58 19.18
CA LEU A 204 0.07 -11.79 19.03
C LEU A 204 0.29 -13.23 19.51
N GLY A 205 0.23 -14.19 18.60
CA GLY A 205 0.83 -15.48 18.84
C GLY A 205 2.32 -15.22 19.02
N LEU A 206 2.84 -15.48 20.22
CA LEU A 206 4.25 -15.81 20.35
C LEU A 206 4.47 -17.06 19.49
N PHE A 207 5.42 -16.97 18.59
CA PHE A 207 6.24 -18.11 18.16
C PHE A 207 7.67 -17.77 18.51
#